data_AF-A0A9X4GN10-F1
#
_entry.id   AF-A0A9X4GN10-F1
#
_cell.length_a   1.000
_cell.length_b   1.000
_cell.length_c   1.000
_cell.angle_alpha   90.00
_cell.angle_beta   90.00
_cell.angle_gamma   90.00
#
_symmetry.space_group_name_H-M   'P 1'
#
loop_
_entity.id
_entity.type
_entity.pdbx_description
1 polymer ?
#
loop_
_entity_poly.entity_id
_entity_poly.type
_entity_poly.pdbx_seq_one_letter_code
_entity_poly.pdbx_strand_id
1 'polypeptide(L)' 'MKILVEHNSKVIWMRDNETSEGVACRSYIKDGVQQKIIAALEDALAQAKGELLCWNDSDAVSDIS' A
#
# COMPACT_ATOMS: atom_id res chain seq x y z
N MET A 1 -11.93 1.58 6.27
CA MET A 1 -10.46 1.41 6.31
C MET A 1 -9.80 2.74 6.00
N LYS A 2 -8.88 3.15 6.88
CA LYS A 2 -8.10 4.39 6.74
C LYS A 2 -6.63 4.06 6.50
N ILE A 3 -6.03 4.71 5.52
CA ILE A 3 -4.61 4.55 5.16
C ILE A 3 -3.91 5.89 5.29
N LEU A 4 -2.74 5.90 5.91
CA LEU A 4 -1.87 7.06 6.07
C LEU A 4 -0.51 6.78 5.44
N VAL A 5 0.03 7.77 4.72
CA VAL A 5 1.43 7.75 4.27
C VAL A 5 2.16 8.86 5.00
N GLU A 6 3.21 8.46 5.73
CA GLU A 6 4.03 9.36 6.55
C GLU A 6 5.45 9.47 6.00
N HIS A 7 5.98 10.69 6.01
CA HIS A 7 7.38 10.96 5.68
C HIS A 7 7.92 11.98 6.68
N ASN A 8 9.05 11.68 7.32
CA ASN A 8 9.64 12.51 8.38
C ASN A 8 8.64 12.85 9.50
N SER A 9 7.90 11.84 9.99
CA SER A 9 6.86 11.99 11.04
C SER A 9 5.71 12.94 10.68
N LYS A 10 5.51 13.24 9.38
CA LYS A 10 4.39 14.04 8.88
C LYS A 10 3.55 13.22 7.93
N VAL A 11 2.24 13.22 8.14
CA VAL A 11 1.27 12.68 7.19
C VAL A 11 1.29 13.53 5.93
N ILE A 12 1.75 12.94 4.83
CA ILE A 12 1.80 13.58 3.51
C ILE A 12 0.63 13.14 2.61
N TRP A 13 -0.05 12.06 2.96
CA TRP A 13 -1.25 11.62 2.25
C TRP A 13 -2.12 10.78 3.18
N MET A 14 -3.43 10.86 2.98
CA MET A 14 -4.40 10.09 3.75
C MET A 14 -5.62 9.78 2.88
N ARG A 15 -6.17 8.58 3.04
CA ARG A 15 -7.48 8.22 2.51
C ARG A 15 -8.28 7.46 3.55
N ASP A 16 -9.50 7.91 3.78
CA ASP A 16 -10.51 7.19 4.53
C ASP A 16 -11.62 6.75 3.58
N ASN A 17 -11.80 5.44 3.44
CA ASN A 17 -12.83 4.89 2.55
C ASN A 17 -14.23 4.90 3.16
N GLU A 18 -14.37 5.09 4.47
CA GLU A 18 -15.68 5.11 5.14
C GLU A 18 -16.30 6.51 5.09
N THR A 19 -15.50 7.53 5.38
CA THR A 19 -15.95 8.94 5.39
C THR A 19 -15.72 9.63 4.05
N SER A 20 -15.03 8.99 3.11
CA SER A 20 -14.53 9.59 1.85
C SER A 20 -13.57 10.76 2.05
N GLU A 21 -13.09 11.00 3.27
CA GLU A 21 -12.08 12.02 3.56
C GLU A 21 -10.74 11.66 2.93
N GLY A 22 -9.92 12.68 2.67
CA GLY A 22 -8.58 12.48 2.16
C GLY A 22 -7.74 13.75 2.19
N VAL A 23 -6.42 13.56 2.22
CA VAL A 23 -5.44 14.63 2.15
C VAL A 23 -4.68 14.49 0.83
N ALA A 24 -4.86 15.44 -0.07
CA ALA A 24 -4.07 15.56 -1.29
C ALA A 24 -3.61 17.01 -1.46
N CYS A 25 -2.29 17.22 -1.56
CA CYS A 25 -1.71 18.56 -1.70
C CYS A 25 -1.22 18.79 -3.13
N ARG A 26 -1.69 19.87 -3.78
CA ARG A 26 -1.29 20.21 -5.16
C ARG A 26 0.21 20.49 -5.31
N SER A 27 0.91 20.93 -4.26
CA SER A 27 2.37 21.14 -4.32
C SER A 27 3.14 19.83 -4.48
N TYR A 28 2.62 18.71 -3.97
CA TYR A 28 3.26 17.40 -4.08
C TYR A 28 3.35 16.87 -5.51
N ILE A 29 2.45 17.33 -6.39
CA ILE A 29 2.52 17.02 -7.83
C ILE A 29 3.72 17.73 -8.46
N LYS A 30 3.99 18.98 -8.06
CA LYS A 30 5.08 19.79 -8.63
C LYS A 30 6.45 19.32 -8.17
N ASP A 31 6.56 18.91 -6.90
CA ASP A 31 7.84 18.57 -6.29
C ASP A 31 8.18 17.06 -6.37
N GLY A 32 7.40 16.28 -7.12
CA GLY A 32 7.64 14.85 -7.34
C GLY A 32 7.21 13.94 -6.16
N VAL A 33 6.68 14.51 -5.08
CA VAL A 33 6.26 13.76 -3.88
C VAL A 33 5.06 12.87 -4.18
N GLN A 34 4.16 13.29 -5.05
CA GLN A 34 2.99 12.50 -5.45
C GLN A 34 3.41 11.17 -6.10
N GLN A 35 4.44 11.20 -6.95
CA GLN A 35 4.99 10.01 -7.62
C GLN A 35 5.62 9.05 -6.61
N LYS A 36 6.30 9.58 -5.59
CA LYS A 36 6.85 8.76 -4.49
C LYS A 36 5.74 8.09 -3.67
N ILE A 37 4.64 8.82 -3.40
CA ILE A 37 3.46 8.25 -2.72
C ILE A 37 2.86 7.11 -3.55
N ILE A 38 2.69 7.32 -4.87
CA ILE A 38 2.14 6.29 -5.77
C ILE A 38 3.02 5.04 -5.76
N ALA A 39 4.33 5.20 -5.97
CA ALA A 39 5.27 4.08 -5.98
C ALA A 39 5.23 3.28 -4.66
N ALA A 40 5.21 3.96 -3.51
CA ALA A 40 5.13 3.29 -2.21
C ALA A 40 3.83 2.49 -2.03
N LEU A 41 2.70 3.00 -2.54
CA LEU A 41 1.41 2.29 -2.49
C LEU A 41 1.36 1.10 -3.46
N GLU A 42 1.99 1.23 -4.63
CA GLU A 42 2.12 0.13 -5.61
C GLU A 42 2.98 -1.02 -5.06
N ASP A 43 4.12 -0.70 -4.44
CA ASP A 43 4.99 -1.68 -3.79
C ASP A 43 4.27 -2.39 -2.63
N ALA A 44 3.54 -1.65 -1.79
CA ALA A 44 2.76 -2.24 -0.71
C ALA A 44 1.65 -3.17 -1.22
N LEU A 45 0.99 -2.81 -2.33
CA LEU A 45 0.01 -3.68 -2.99
C LEU A 45 0.66 -4.93 -3.56
N ALA A 46 1.84 -4.81 -4.17
CA ALA A 46 2.59 -5.95 -4.69
C ALA A 46 2.96 -6.93 -3.56
N GLN A 47 3.43 -6.40 -2.42
CA GLN A 47 3.73 -7.20 -1.24
C GLN A 47 2.48 -7.93 -0.70
N ALA A 48 1.37 -7.22 -0.50
CA ALA A 48 0.13 -7.82 -0.01
C ALA A 48 -0.39 -8.94 -0.93
N LYS A 49 -0.26 -8.77 -2.25
CA LYS A 49 -0.58 -9.82 -3.24
C LYS A 49 0.38 -11.01 -3.14
N GLY A 50 1.66 -10.77 -2.93
CA GLY A 50 2.65 -11.83 -2.69
C GLY A 50 2.32 -12.65 -1.46
N GLU A 51 1.99 -11.99 -0.34
CA GLU A 51 1.58 -12.63 0.91
C GLU A 51 0.33 -13.50 0.72
N LEU A 52 -0.66 -13.04 -0.04
CA LEU A 52 -1.85 -13.82 -0.39
C LEU A 52 -1.50 -15.10 -1.19
N LEU A 53 -0.52 -15.03 -2.09
CA LEU A 53 -0.10 -16.17 -2.90
C LEU A 53 0.72 -17.19 -2.11
N CYS A 54 1.54 -16.73 -1.16
CA CYS A 54 2.35 -17.63 -0.31
C CYS A 54 1.50 -18.52 0.60
N TRP A 55 0.25 -18.17 0.89
CA TRP A 55 -0.65 -19.00 1.69
C TRP A 55 -1.45 -20.02 0.87
N ASN A 56 -1.40 -19.97 -0.46
CA ASN A 56 -1.99 -20.99 -1.33
C ASN A 56 -1.05 -22.18 -1.61
N ASP A 57 0.20 -22.14 -1.13
CA ASP A 57 1.23 -23.18 -1.36
C ASP A 57 1.55 -24.05 -0.13
N SER A 58 0.69 -24.01 0.91
CA SER A 58 0.62 -25.00 1.99
C SER A 58 -0.71 -25.75 1.82
N ASP A 59 -0.81 -26.95 1.24
CA ASP A 59 -0.41 -28.21 1.85
C ASP A 59 -0.46 -29.34 0.80
N ALA A 60 0.34 -29.26 -0.26
CA ALA A 60 0.52 -30.40 -1.19
C ALA A 60 1.94 -30.97 -1.07
N VAL A 61 2.37 -31.28 0.16
CA VAL A 61 3.31 -32.40 0.31
C VAL A 61 2.46 -33.65 0.14
N SER A 62 2.28 -34.09 -1.11
CA SER A 62 1.73 -35.42 -1.37
C SER A 62 2.70 -36.41 -0.75
N ASP A 63 2.24 -37.13 0.27
CA ASP A 63 2.97 -38.24 0.87
C ASP A 63 3.30 -39.24 -0.25
N ILE A 64 4.59 -39.35 -0.61
CA ILE A 64 5.04 -40.32 -1.62
C ILE A 64 5.17 -41.65 -0.87
N SER A 65 4.13 -42.48 -0.99
CA SER A 65 4.11 -43.89 -0.57
C SER A 65 4.99 -44.77 -1.47
#